data_AF-A0A1N7NTX3-F1
#
_entry.id   AF-A0A1N7NTX3-F1
#
_cell.length_a   1.000
_cell.length_b   1.000
_cell.length_c   1.000
_cell.angle_alpha   90.00
_cell.angle_beta   90.00
_cell.angle_gamma   90.00
#
_symmetry.space_group_name_H-M   'P 1'
#
loop_
_entity.id
_entity.type
_entity.pdbx_description
1 polymer ?
#
loop_
_entity_poly.entity_id
_entity_poly.type
_entity_poly.pdbx_seq_one_letter_code
_entity_poly.pdbx_strand_id
1 'polypeptide(L)'
;MIKMKTLPPNEYVRLINHLNEKVCAGASGLLVTYTVSGVDLGQRTHLKVPRHAVSASASSIIELRRRGIFCFPILAPLDGAAADLTPYRSAAVASRSRGAIAS
;
A
#
# COMPACT_ATOMS: atom_id res chain seq x y z
N MET A 1 -2.25 -21.07 -8.74
CA MET A 1 -3.12 -19.90 -8.48
C MET A 1 -2.83 -19.38 -7.09
N ILE A 2 -2.33 -18.15 -6.94
CA ILE A 2 -2.04 -17.57 -5.62
C ILE A 2 -3.35 -17.00 -5.07
N LYS A 3 -3.80 -17.47 -3.89
CA LYS A 3 -5.01 -16.93 -3.23
C LYS A 3 -4.70 -15.55 -2.68
N MET A 4 -5.41 -14.53 -3.15
CA MET A 4 -5.28 -13.17 -2.62
C MET A 4 -5.98 -13.06 -1.25
N LYS A 5 -5.30 -12.47 -0.28
CA LYS A 5 -5.81 -12.20 1.07
C LYS A 5 -5.56 -10.73 1.41
N THR A 6 -6.60 -10.04 1.87
CA THR A 6 -6.46 -8.71 2.47
C THR A 6 -6.44 -8.83 3.99
N LEU A 7 -5.60 -8.02 4.63
CA LEU A 7 -5.47 -7.94 6.08
C LEU A 7 -5.72 -6.52 6.56
N PRO A 8 -6.30 -6.35 7.75
CA PRO A 8 -6.37 -5.04 8.39
C PRO A 8 -4.97 -4.52 8.76
N PRO A 9 -4.79 -3.21 8.97
CA PRO A 9 -3.46 -2.61 9.08
C PRO A 9 -2.66 -3.09 10.29
N ASN A 10 -3.34 -3.37 11.41
CA ASN A 10 -2.74 -3.97 12.60
C ASN A 10 -2.12 -5.33 12.30
N GLU A 11 -2.83 -6.20 11.58
CA GLU A 11 -2.33 -7.53 11.19
C GLU A 11 -1.19 -7.42 10.19
N TYR A 12 -1.33 -6.53 9.20
CA TYR A 12 -0.33 -6.33 8.18
C TYR A 12 0.99 -5.81 8.76
N VAL A 13 0.94 -4.83 9.67
CA VAL A 13 2.12 -4.28 10.34
C VAL A 13 2.79 -5.31 11.27
N ARG A 14 2.02 -6.14 11.99
CA ARG A 14 2.61 -7.24 12.77
C ARG A 14 3.40 -8.21 11.90
N LEU A 15 2.90 -8.53 10.70
CA LEU A 15 3.62 -9.38 9.75
C LEU A 15 4.90 -8.72 9.23
N ILE A 16 4.86 -7.41 8.93
CA ILE A 16 6.08 -6.68 8.54
C ILE A 16 7.12 -6.75 9.65
N ASN A 17 6.74 -6.45 10.89
CA ASN A 17 7.67 -6.46 12.02
C ASN A 17 8.26 -7.86 12.25
N HIS A 18 7.42 -8.90 12.22
CA HIS A 18 7.87 -10.30 12.33
C HIS A 18 8.85 -10.71 11.22
N LEU A 19 8.64 -10.25 9.99
CA LEU A 19 9.56 -10.50 8.88
C LEU A 19 10.86 -9.70 9.04
N ASN A 20 10.78 -8.44 9.49
CA ASN A 20 11.94 -7.61 9.76
C ASN A 20 12.84 -8.19 10.87
N GLU A 21 12.25 -8.73 11.95
CA GLU A 21 12.97 -9.39 13.05
C GLU A 21 13.75 -10.62 12.57
N LYS A 22 13.20 -11.38 11.62
CA LYS A 22 13.91 -12.53 11.03
C LYS A 22 15.13 -12.13 10.22
N VAL A 23 15.13 -10.94 9.63
CA VAL A 23 16.23 -10.42 8.81
C VAL A 23 17.29 -9.71 9.68
N CYS A 24 16.87 -9.11 10.79
CA CYS A 24 17.75 -8.35 11.68
C CYS A 24 17.47 -8.72 13.15
N ALA A 25 18.22 -9.71 13.66
CA ALA A 25 18.19 -10.07 15.07
C ALA A 25 18.64 -8.88 15.92
N GLY A 26 17.75 -8.36 16.77
CA GLY A 26 18.04 -7.20 17.63
C GLY A 26 17.40 -5.88 17.19
N ALA A 27 16.53 -5.86 16.18
CA ALA A 27 15.74 -4.68 15.79
C ALA A 27 14.62 -4.30 16.79
N SER A 28 14.85 -4.51 18.09
CA SER A 28 13.98 -4.14 19.22
C SER A 28 13.77 -2.62 19.35
N GLY A 29 14.38 -1.81 18.47
CA GLY A 29 14.50 -0.36 18.64
C GLY A 29 13.29 0.43 18.20
N LEU A 30 12.72 0.19 17.02
CA LEU A 30 11.54 0.93 16.55
C LEU A 30 10.77 0.07 15.55
N LEU A 31 9.58 -0.36 15.96
CA LEU A 31 8.65 -1.15 15.15
C LEU A 31 8.06 -0.27 14.04
N VAL A 32 7.80 -0.86 12.88
CA VAL A 32 6.89 -0.26 11.91
C VAL A 32 5.55 -0.05 12.60
N THR A 33 5.00 1.15 12.48
CA THR A 33 3.66 1.48 12.96
C THR A 33 2.82 1.99 11.79
N TYR A 34 1.53 2.23 12.02
CA TYR A 34 0.65 2.76 10.99
C TYR A 34 -0.28 3.84 11.52
N THR A 35 -0.79 4.65 10.60
CA THR A 35 -1.94 5.52 10.80
C THR A 35 -2.88 5.35 9.61
N VAL A 36 -4.18 5.32 9.85
CA VAL A 36 -5.19 5.36 8.79
C VAL A 36 -5.68 6.80 8.68
N SER A 37 -5.70 7.35 7.46
CA SER A 37 -6.23 8.68 7.17
C SER A 37 -7.30 8.59 6.08
N GLY A 38 -8.19 9.60 5.99
CA GLY A 38 -9.31 9.64 5.05
C GLY A 38 -10.64 9.11 5.64
N VAL A 39 -11.69 9.15 4.82
CA VAL A 39 -13.06 8.71 5.18
C VAL A 39 -13.59 7.73 4.13
N ASP A 40 -14.40 6.77 4.57
CA ASP A 40 -15.04 5.75 3.72
C ASP A 40 -14.06 5.08 2.73
N LEU A 41 -14.39 5.09 1.43
CA LEU A 41 -13.59 4.52 0.35
C LEU A 41 -12.26 5.30 0.11
N GLY A 42 -12.14 6.49 0.67
CA GLY A 42 -10.95 7.33 0.65
C GLY A 42 -9.89 6.93 1.68
N GLN A 43 -10.19 5.98 2.58
CA GLN A 43 -9.22 5.61 3.62
C GLN A 43 -7.93 5.02 3.05
N ARG A 44 -6.80 5.40 3.64
CA ARG A 44 -5.45 4.93 3.27
C ARG A 44 -4.64 4.60 4.51
N THR A 45 -3.84 3.54 4.43
CA THR A 45 -2.91 3.13 5.48
C THR A 45 -1.54 3.73 5.22
N HIS A 46 -1.08 4.60 6.11
CA HIS A 46 0.27 5.17 6.09
C HIS A 46 1.16 4.41 7.04
N LEU A 47 2.25 3.83 6.52
CA LEU A 47 3.25 3.17 7.34
C LEU A 47 4.26 4.21 7.85
N LYS A 48 4.51 4.19 9.15
CA LYS A 48 5.60 4.92 9.78
C LYS A 48 6.76 3.94 9.94
N VAL A 49 7.71 4.01 9.01
CA VAL A 49 8.87 3.13 8.96
C VAL A 49 10.10 3.91 9.44
N PRO A 50 10.78 3.46 10.50
CA PRO A 50 12.04 4.05 10.93
C PRO A 50 13.10 3.97 9.84
N ARG A 51 13.96 5.00 9.72
CA ARG A 51 14.96 5.09 8.63
C ARG A 51 15.84 3.83 8.50
N HIS A 52 16.29 3.27 9.63
CA HIS A 52 17.11 2.06 9.64
C HIS A 52 16.35 0.78 9.22
N ALA A 53 15.01 0.79 9.28
CA ALA A 53 14.15 -0.34 8.94
C ALA A 53 13.56 -0.25 7.53
N VAL A 54 13.85 0.80 6.75
CA VAL A 54 13.24 1.01 5.41
C VAL A 54 13.56 -0.13 4.46
N SER A 55 14.82 -0.55 4.35
CA SER A 55 15.23 -1.62 3.43
C SER A 55 14.60 -2.98 3.80
N ALA A 56 14.63 -3.32 5.09
CA ALA A 56 13.99 -4.53 5.60
C ALA A 56 12.47 -4.51 5.36
N SER A 57 11.81 -3.40 5.68
CA SER A 57 10.35 -3.25 5.52
C SER A 57 9.93 -3.30 4.06
N ALA A 58 10.69 -2.69 3.15
CA ALA A 58 10.44 -2.78 1.71
C ALA A 58 10.50 -4.24 1.23
N SER A 59 11.51 -4.98 1.67
CA SER A 59 11.68 -6.40 1.35
C SER A 59 10.51 -7.24 1.89
N SER A 60 10.12 -7.01 3.15
CA SER A 60 8.97 -7.65 3.79
C SER A 60 7.65 -7.38 3.05
N ILE A 61 7.42 -6.14 2.59
CA ILE A 61 6.23 -5.78 1.81
C ILE A 61 6.22 -6.49 0.45
N ILE A 62 7.36 -6.56 -0.24
CA ILE A 62 7.49 -7.27 -1.52
C ILE A 62 7.19 -8.77 -1.31
N GLU A 63 7.71 -9.37 -0.24
CA GLU A 63 7.45 -10.76 0.10
C GLU A 63 5.96 -11.02 0.39
N LEU A 64 5.30 -10.16 1.16
CA LEU A 64 3.85 -10.27 1.42
C LEU A 64 3.04 -10.19 0.12
N ARG A 65 3.39 -9.27 -0.80
CA ARG A 65 2.73 -9.16 -2.11
C ARG A 65 2.92 -10.40 -2.96
N ARG A 66 4.13 -10.99 -2.97
CA ARG A 66 4.41 -12.26 -3.67
C ARG A 66 3.59 -13.42 -3.12
N ARG A 67 3.26 -13.39 -1.82
CA ARG A 67 2.36 -14.35 -1.16
C ARG A 67 0.87 -14.04 -1.37
N GLY A 68 0.53 -12.97 -2.10
CA GLY A 68 -0.84 -12.52 -2.31
C GLY A 68 -1.46 -11.82 -1.11
N ILE A 69 -0.66 -11.32 -0.16
CA ILE A 69 -1.12 -10.64 1.06
C ILE A 69 -1.05 -9.11 0.87
N PHE A 70 -2.20 -8.45 1.04
CA PHE A 70 -2.35 -7.00 0.88
C PHE A 70 -2.94 -6.36 2.14
N CYS A 71 -2.71 -5.06 2.33
CA CYS A 71 -3.30 -4.28 3.41
C CYS A 71 -4.60 -3.60 2.96
N PHE A 72 -5.63 -3.62 3.79
CA PHE A 72 -6.84 -2.82 3.64
C PHE A 72 -7.09 -1.99 4.90
N PRO A 73 -7.33 -0.66 4.81
CA PRO A 73 -7.33 0.16 3.58
C PRO A 73 -5.98 0.17 2.88
N ILE A 74 -5.96 0.49 1.57
CA ILE A 74 -4.76 0.33 0.73
C ILE A 74 -3.59 1.12 1.31
N LEU A 75 -2.37 0.61 1.15
CA LEU A 75 -1.16 1.35 1.54
C LEU A 75 -1.04 2.63 0.72
N ALA A 76 -0.84 3.76 1.40
CA ALA A 76 -0.48 5.01 0.76
C ALA A 76 0.91 4.88 0.09
N PRO A 77 1.19 5.67 -0.95
CA PRO A 77 2.54 5.81 -1.51
C PRO A 77 3.55 6.18 -0.41
N LEU A 78 4.77 5.66 -0.51
CA LEU A 78 5.82 5.88 0.49
C LEU A 78 6.45 7.29 0.41
N ASP A 79 6.21 8.01 -0.69
CA ASP A 79 6.71 9.37 -0.87
C ASP A 79 5.72 10.37 -0.32
N GLY A 80 6.17 11.12 0.69
CA GLY A 80 5.45 12.22 1.33
C GLY A 80 5.27 13.45 0.42
N ALA A 81 4.74 13.26 -0.78
CA ALA A 81 4.13 14.36 -1.51
C ALA A 81 2.65 14.40 -1.13
N ALA A 82 2.32 15.21 -0.13
CA ALA A 82 1.04 15.89 -0.14
C ALA A 82 1.01 16.81 -1.38
N ALA A 83 0.69 16.26 -2.54
CA ALA A 83 0.42 17.02 -3.74
C ALA A 83 -0.68 16.28 -4.51
N ASP A 84 -1.87 16.88 -4.48
CA ASP A 84 -3.08 16.47 -5.18
C ASP A 84 -3.69 15.12 -4.83
N LEU A 85 -4.54 15.16 -3.80
CA LEU A 85 -5.81 14.43 -3.79
C LEU A 85 -6.72 14.97 -4.92
N THR A 86 -6.32 14.83 -6.19
CA THR A 86 -7.29 14.79 -7.27
C THR A 86 -7.98 13.42 -7.19
N PRO A 87 -9.32 13.37 -7.05
CA PRO A 87 -10.01 12.11 -6.96
C PRO A 87 -9.76 11.33 -8.25
N TYR A 88 -9.37 10.07 -8.07
CA TYR A 88 -9.21 9.01 -9.07
C TYR A 88 -10.26 9.16 -10.19
N ARG A 89 -9.91 9.86 -11.28
CA ARG A 89 -10.73 9.87 -12.49
C ARG A 89 -10.50 8.53 -13.15
N SER A 90 -11.46 7.62 -13.00
CA SER A 90 -11.57 6.40 -13.79
C SER A 90 -11.27 6.72 -15.25
N ALA A 91 -10.16 6.21 -15.77
CA ALA A 91 -9.94 6.08 -17.21
C ALA A 91 -10.84 4.94 -17.73
N ALA A 92 -12.15 5.15 -17.61
CA ALA A 92 -13.17 4.31 -18.21
C ALA A 92 -13.67 5.03 -19.46
N VAL A 93 -13.47 4.37 -20.60
CA VAL A 93 -14.26 4.54 -21.83
C VAL A 93 -14.01 5.84 -22.61
N ALA A 94 -12.93 5.84 -23.40
CA ALA A 94 -12.91 6.58 -24.65
C ALA A 94 -13.46 5.70 -25.79
N SER A 95 -14.73 5.30 -25.69
CA SER A 95 -15.49 4.90 -26.88
C SER A 95 -16.12 6.15 -27.48
N ARG A 96 -15.45 6.77 -28.45
CA ARG A 96 -16.13 7.67 -29.38
C ARG A 96 -15.78 7.27 -30.80
N SER A 97 -16.66 6.41 -31.32
CA SER A 97 -16.94 6.21 -32.73
C SER A 97 -16.91 7.55 -33.46
N ARG A 98 -15.92 7.78 -34.33
CA ARG A 98 -15.99 8.80 -35.37
C ARG A 98 -16.66 8.18 -36.58
N GLY A 99 -17.99 8.20 -36.56
CA GLY A 99 -18.83 8.13 -37.75
C GLY A 99 -19.71 9.36 -37.77
N ALA A 100 -19.40 10.32 -38.64
CA ALA A 100 -20.36 11.32 -39.11
C ALA A 100 -19.80 11.93 -40.40
N ILE A 101 -20.47 11.55 -41.48
CA ILE A 101 -20.36 12.02 -42.85
C ILE A 101 -21.36 13.18 -42.96
N ALA A 102 -20.96 14.33 -43.51
CA ALA A 102 -21.80 15.40 -44.09
C ALA A 102 -20.85 16.59 -44.39
N SER A 103 -20.88 17.28 -45.53
CA SER A 103 -21.62 17.21 -46.79
C SER A 103 -20.77 17.92 -47.85
#